data_AF-A0A257WHZ6-F1
#
_entry.id   AF-A0A257WHZ6-F1
#
_cell.length_a   1.000
_cell.length_b   1.000
_cell.length_c   1.000
_cell.angle_alpha   90.00
_cell.angle_beta   90.00
_cell.angle_gamma   90.00
#
_symmetry.space_group_name_H-M   'P 1'
#
loop_
_entity.id
_entity.type
_entity.pdbx_description
1 polymer ?
#
loop_
_entity_poly.entity_id
_entity_poly.type
_entity_poly.pdbx_seq_one_letter_code
_entity_poly.pdbx_strand_id
1 'polypeptide(L)'
;MTEPVFLTAEWRWLVMLNFEVDPKLLQPLIPAGTELDNWQDRTLISVVGFRFLKTRLCGWAIPGHQNFDEVNLRFYVRRRAAGGWRRGVVFIKEIAP
;
A
#
# COMPACT_ATOMS: atom_id res chain seq x y z
N MET A 1 14.43 -24.06 9.70
CA MET A 1 13.07 -23.88 10.25
C MET A 1 12.49 -22.67 9.53
N THR A 2 11.34 -22.80 8.89
CA THR A 2 10.66 -21.67 8.22
C THR A 2 10.18 -20.69 9.28
N GLU A 3 10.40 -19.39 9.05
CA GLU A 3 9.85 -18.36 9.92
C GLU A 3 8.31 -18.47 9.96
N PRO A 4 7.68 -18.27 11.13
CA PRO A 4 6.24 -18.37 11.25
C PRO A 4 5.57 -17.26 10.44
N VAL A 5 4.59 -17.63 9.61
CA VAL A 5 3.82 -16.67 8.82
C VAL A 5 2.89 -15.88 9.74
N PHE A 6 3.10 -14.57 9.83
CA PHE A 6 2.32 -13.69 10.70
C PHE A 6 0.87 -13.53 10.24
N LEU A 7 0.64 -13.31 8.94
CA LEU A 7 -0.69 -13.07 8.37
C LEU A 7 -0.85 -13.83 7.06
N THR A 8 -1.94 -14.58 6.92
CA THR A 8 -2.38 -15.14 5.63
C THR A 8 -3.77 -14.64 5.29
N ALA A 9 -4.00 -14.32 4.03
CA ALA A 9 -5.30 -13.91 3.51
C ALA A 9 -5.36 -14.11 2.00
N GLU A 10 -6.56 -14.22 1.44
CA GLU A 10 -6.79 -14.10 0.01
C GLU A 10 -7.18 -12.65 -0.30
N TRP A 11 -6.56 -12.05 -1.31
CA TRP A 11 -6.93 -10.72 -1.82
C TRP A 11 -7.81 -10.90 -3.07
N ARG A 12 -9.05 -10.44 -3.01
CA ARG A 12 -10.01 -10.58 -4.10
C ARG A 12 -10.69 -9.26 -4.45
N TRP A 13 -11.17 -9.17 -5.69
CA TRP A 13 -11.92 -8.03 -6.24
C TRP A 13 -11.19 -6.69 -6.06
N LEU A 14 -10.00 -6.62 -6.64
CA LEU A 14 -9.17 -5.43 -6.58
C LEU A 14 -9.70 -4.35 -7.54
N VAL A 15 -9.79 -3.13 -7.03
CA VAL A 15 -10.00 -1.90 -7.80
C VAL A 15 -8.85 -0.93 -7.53
N MET A 16 -8.37 -0.28 -8.58
CA MET A 16 -7.30 0.71 -8.50
C MET A 16 -7.68 1.94 -9.30
N LEU A 17 -7.81 3.07 -8.61
CA LEU A 17 -8.13 4.37 -9.20
C LEU A 17 -6.93 5.30 -9.02
N ASN A 18 -6.41 5.86 -10.11
CA ASN A 18 -5.26 6.74 -10.10
C ASN A 18 -5.68 8.18 -10.43
N PHE A 19 -5.19 9.13 -9.64
CA PHE A 19 -5.47 10.55 -9.82
C PHE A 19 -4.17 11.32 -9.85
N GLU A 20 -4.09 12.28 -10.77
CA GLU A 20 -3.00 13.24 -10.80
C GLU A 20 -3.18 14.27 -9.69
N VAL A 21 -2.08 14.64 -9.01
CA VAL A 21 -2.10 15.57 -7.90
C VAL A 21 -0.93 16.55 -7.99
N ASP A 22 -1.10 17.75 -7.41
CA ASP A 22 0.02 18.68 -7.22
C ASP A 22 1.08 18.04 -6.29
N PRO A 23 2.33 17.87 -6.74
CA PRO A 23 3.42 17.31 -5.92
C PRO A 23 3.59 18.03 -4.57
N LYS A 24 3.28 19.33 -4.49
CA LYS A 24 3.40 20.13 -3.27
C LYS A 24 2.52 19.62 -2.13
N LEU A 25 1.38 19.00 -2.45
CA LEU A 25 0.49 18.41 -1.44
C LEU A 25 1.11 17.18 -0.78
N LEU A 26 2.02 16.49 -1.47
CA LEU A 26 2.66 15.27 -0.98
C LEU A 26 3.99 15.54 -0.28
N GLN A 27 4.66 16.67 -0.56
CA GLN A 27 5.95 17.03 0.04
C GLN A 27 6.07 16.80 1.56
N PRO A 28 5.10 17.23 2.41
CA PRO A 28 5.22 17.02 3.85
C PRO A 28 5.07 15.55 4.28
N LEU A 29 4.60 14.68 3.39
CA LEU A 29 4.35 13.27 3.66
C LEU A 29 5.48 12.36 3.14
N ILE A 30 6.46 12.90 2.43
CA ILE A 30 7.56 12.12 1.86
C ILE A 30 8.49 11.64 2.98
N PRO A 31 8.68 10.32 3.17
CA PRO A 31 9.63 9.80 4.14
C PRO A 31 11.07 10.19 3.82
N ALA A 32 11.86 10.40 4.87
CA ALA A 32 13.28 10.71 4.74
C ALA A 32 14.03 9.67 3.89
N GLY A 33 14.88 10.14 2.98
CA GLY A 33 15.65 9.29 2.08
C GLY A 33 14.88 8.74 0.88
N THR A 34 13.68 9.27 0.62
CA THR A 34 12.88 8.97 -0.58
C THR A 34 12.54 10.25 -1.36
N GLU A 35 12.23 10.11 -2.64
CA GLU A 35 11.72 11.17 -3.51
C GLU A 35 10.44 10.69 -4.22
N LEU A 36 9.60 11.61 -4.68
CA LEU A 36 8.40 11.28 -5.44
C LEU A 36 8.76 10.49 -6.71
N ASP A 37 8.04 9.40 -6.96
CA ASP A 37 8.18 8.67 -8.22
C ASP A 37 7.10 9.12 -9.20
N ASN A 38 7.51 9.90 -10.20
CA ASN A 38 6.63 10.39 -11.24
C ASN A 38 6.50 9.35 -12.36
N TRP A 39 5.27 9.18 -12.83
CA TRP A 39 4.96 8.36 -14.00
C TRP A 39 4.66 9.26 -15.19
N GLN A 40 5.50 9.24 -16.22
CA GLN A 40 5.36 10.11 -17.40
C GLN A 40 5.19 11.59 -17.01
N ASP A 41 6.09 12.06 -16.13
CA ASP A 41 6.08 13.43 -15.57
C ASP A 41 4.85 13.81 -14.74
N ARG A 42 3.99 12.84 -14.42
CA ARG A 42 2.80 13.03 -13.56
C ARG A 42 3.02 12.43 -12.18
N THR A 43 2.65 13.18 -11.15
CA THR A 43 2.60 12.68 -9.77
C THR A 43 1.21 12.10 -9.51
N LEU A 44 1.16 10.82 -9.15
CA LEU A 44 -0.09 10.09 -8.96
C LEU A 44 -0.31 9.71 -7.50
N ILE A 45 -1.56 9.83 -7.07
CA ILE A 45 -2.09 9.14 -5.90
C ILE A 45 -2.99 8.00 -6.39
N SER A 46 -3.10 6.95 -5.59
CA SER A 46 -3.98 5.83 -5.86
C SER A 46 -4.91 5.57 -4.69
N VAL A 47 -6.18 5.35 -5.01
CA VAL A 47 -7.13 4.70 -4.12
C VAL A 47 -7.21 3.24 -4.56
N VAL A 48 -6.79 2.33 -3.69
CA VAL A 48 -6.79 0.89 -3.95
C VAL A 48 -7.74 0.22 -2.98
N GLY A 49 -8.82 -0.35 -3.51
CA GLY A 49 -9.80 -1.10 -2.75
C GLY A 49 -9.67 -2.58 -3.07
N PHE A 50 -9.75 -3.44 -2.06
CA PHE A 50 -9.78 -4.89 -2.25
C PHE A 50 -10.35 -5.56 -1.00
N ARG A 51 -10.77 -6.81 -1.16
CA ARG A 51 -11.32 -7.58 -0.05
C ARG A 51 -10.31 -8.58 0.45
N PHE A 52 -10.05 -8.53 1.75
CA PHE A 52 -9.41 -9.61 2.48
C PHE A 52 -10.42 -10.71 2.75
N LEU A 53 -10.05 -11.95 2.45
CA LEU A 53 -10.85 -13.13 2.78
C LEU A 53 -10.01 -14.18 3.49
N LYS A 54 -10.66 -14.94 4.37
CA LYS A 54 -10.06 -16.04 5.15
C LYS A 54 -8.80 -15.59 5.90
N THR A 55 -8.79 -14.35 6.38
CA THR A 55 -7.66 -13.78 7.12
C THR A 55 -7.36 -14.60 8.36
N ARG A 56 -6.09 -14.96 8.55
CA ARG A 56 -5.58 -15.66 9.73
C ARG A 56 -4.35 -14.94 10.27
N LEU A 57 -4.33 -14.72 11.59
CA LEU A 57 -3.17 -14.19 12.30
C LEU A 57 -2.46 -15.33 13.02
N CYS A 58 -1.19 -15.55 12.72
CA CYS A 58 -0.40 -16.67 13.23
C CYS A 58 -1.12 -18.02 13.09
N GLY A 59 -1.89 -18.21 11.99
CA GLY A 59 -2.71 -19.40 11.72
C GLY A 59 -4.14 -19.39 12.29
N TRP A 60 -4.45 -18.50 13.23
CA TRP A 60 -5.76 -18.43 13.90
C TRP A 60 -6.77 -17.61 13.10
N ALA A 61 -7.97 -18.18 12.92
CA ALA A 61 -9.11 -17.48 12.34
C ALA A 61 -9.88 -16.75 13.45
N ILE A 62 -9.84 -15.42 13.44
CA ILE A 62 -10.48 -14.59 14.48
C ILE A 62 -11.96 -14.40 14.13
N PRO A 63 -12.92 -14.79 14.98
CA PRO A 63 -14.34 -14.55 14.74
C PRO A 63 -14.62 -13.07 14.46
N GLY A 64 -15.36 -12.76 13.40
CA GLY A 64 -15.68 -11.38 13.00
C GLY A 64 -14.61 -10.64 12.18
N HIS A 65 -13.35 -11.11 12.13
CA HIS A 65 -12.24 -10.40 11.47
C HIS A 65 -11.57 -11.20 10.34
N GLN A 66 -12.28 -12.19 9.78
CA GLN A 66 -11.74 -13.02 8.68
C GLN A 66 -11.96 -12.41 7.30
N ASN A 67 -13.03 -11.65 7.11
CA ASN A 67 -13.43 -11.12 5.82
C ASN A 67 -13.78 -9.65 5.98
N PHE A 68 -13.06 -8.77 5.30
CA PHE A 68 -13.28 -7.33 5.36
C PHE A 68 -12.77 -6.63 4.09
N ASP A 69 -13.28 -5.44 3.85
CA ASP A 69 -12.81 -4.57 2.78
C ASP A 69 -11.72 -3.65 3.32
N GLU A 70 -10.67 -3.45 2.51
CA GLU A 70 -9.60 -2.51 2.79
C GLU A 70 -9.50 -1.49 1.67
N VAL A 71 -9.34 -0.22 2.04
CA VAL A 71 -9.12 0.88 1.12
C VAL A 71 -7.85 1.64 1.51
N ASN A 72 -6.91 1.69 0.56
CA ASN A 72 -5.62 2.31 0.73
C ASN A 72 -5.52 3.57 -0.12
N LEU A 73 -5.37 4.72 0.54
CA LEU A 73 -4.96 5.96 -0.10
C LEU A 73 -3.44 6.07 -0.02
N ARG A 74 -2.77 5.98 -1.17
CA ARG A 74 -1.31 5.93 -1.24
C ARG A 74 -0.73 6.73 -2.39
N PHE A 75 0.54 7.06 -2.31
CA PHE A 75 1.33 7.67 -3.39
C PHE A 75 2.66 6.94 -3.58
N TYR A 76 3.37 7.29 -4.64
CA TYR A 76 4.57 6.58 -5.08
C TYR A 76 5.85 7.34 -4.74
N VAL A 77 6.82 6.60 -4.22
CA VAL A 77 8.16 7.12 -3.91
C VAL A 77 9.22 6.20 -4.47
N ARG A 78 10.43 6.71 -4.60
CA ARG A 78 11.62 5.92 -4.91
C ARG A 78 12.81 6.38 -4.10
N ARG A 79 13.80 5.51 -3.98
CA ARG A 79 15.10 5.83 -3.37
C ARG A 79 16.24 5.24 -4.18
N ARG A 80 17.37 5.93 -4.21
CA ARG A 80 18.60 5.40 -4.78
C ARG A 80 19.22 4.40 -3.80
N ALA A 81 19.58 3.23 -4.29
CA ALA A 81 20.30 2.19 -3.56
C ALA A 81 21.51 1.71 -4.39
N ALA A 82 22.39 0.89 -3.78
CA ALA A 82 23.60 0.39 -4.45
C ALA A 82 23.31 -0.31 -5.80
N GLY A 83 22.15 -0.97 -5.93
CA GLY A 83 21.71 -1.63 -7.17
C GLY A 83 20.78 -0.79 -8.07
N GLY A 84 20.71 0.53 -7.88
CA GLY A 84 19.84 1.42 -8.67
C GLY A 84 18.61 1.92 -7.91
N TRP A 85 17.57 2.28 -8.66
CA TRP A 85 16.33 2.82 -8.08
C TRP A 85 15.48 1.70 -7.47
N ARG A 86 15.06 1.90 -6.21
CA ARG A 86 14.03 1.09 -5.55
C ARG A 86 12.75 1.90 -5.44
N ARG A 87 11.65 1.34 -5.94
CA ARG A 87 10.32 1.96 -5.86
C ARG A 87 9.57 1.46 -4.64
N GLY A 88 8.70 2.31 -4.11
CA GLY A 88 7.85 2.03 -2.97
C GLY A 88 6.57 2.84 -3.02
N VAL A 89 5.71 2.58 -2.04
CA VAL A 89 4.48 3.33 -1.83
C VAL A 89 4.46 3.87 -0.42
N VAL A 90 3.81 5.01 -0.23
CA VAL A 90 3.55 5.61 1.07
C VAL A 90 2.04 5.64 1.26
N PHE A 91 1.58 5.06 2.36
CA PHE A 91 0.17 5.09 2.74
C PHE A 91 -0.12 6.39 3.46
N ILE A 92 -0.99 7.21 2.89
CA ILE A 92 -1.53 8.42 3.54
C ILE A 92 -2.58 7.98 4.55
N LYS A 93 -3.41 7.00 4.16
CA LYS A 93 -4.44 6.42 5.01
C LYS A 93 -4.77 5.00 4.56
N GLU A 94 -4.98 4.13 5.53
CA GLU A 94 -5.50 2.77 5.35
C GLU A 94 -6.82 2.69 6.11
N ILE A 95 -7.87 2.20 5.45
CA ILE A 95 -9.22 2.12 5.99
C ILE A 95 -9.64 0.66 5.95
N ALA A 96 -9.79 0.07 7.12
CA ALA A 96 -10.30 -1.27 7.35
C ALA A 96 -11.19 -1.25 8.61
N PRO A 97 -12.13 -2.22 8.77
CA PRO A 97 -12.99 -2.33 9.95
C PRO A 97 -12.28 -2.86 11.20
#